data_AF-A0A3M3QJ51-F1
#
_entry.id   AF-A0A3M3QJ51-F1
#
_cell.length_a   1.000
_cell.length_b   1.000
_cell.length_c   1.000
_cell.angle_alpha   90.00
_cell.angle_beta   90.00
_cell.angle_gamma   90.00
#
_symmetry.space_group_name_H-M   'P 1'
#
loop_
_entity.id
_entity.type
_entity.pdbx_description
1 polymer ?
#
loop_
_entity_poly.entity_id
_entity_poly.type
_entity_poly.pdbx_seq_one_letter_code
_entity_poly.pdbx_strand_id
1 'polypeptide(L)'
;MTPERFRQGRLAFRFGNQKINVHERGKEFEPKAHLPVPGALDLCFIASISLDQVIAHLHEQEWPIVEGPVDRTGATGPIRSVYVRDPDLNLIEISELIEAGA
;
A
#
# COMPACT_ATOMS: atom_id res chain seq x y z
N MET A 1 -4.43 -8.08 1.97
CA MET A 1 -4.73 -7.29 3.20
C MET A 1 -6.10 -7.68 3.71
N THR A 2 -6.34 -7.65 5.02
CA THR A 2 -7.65 -8.01 5.61
C THR A 2 -8.14 -6.88 6.53
N PRO A 3 -9.41 -6.42 6.40
CA PRO A 3 -9.99 -5.47 7.33
C PRO A 3 -10.26 -6.12 8.69
N GLU A 4 -9.90 -5.44 9.77
CA GLU A 4 -10.14 -5.86 11.14
C GLU A 4 -10.80 -4.73 11.95
N ARG A 5 -11.80 -5.09 12.75
CA ARG A 5 -12.46 -4.17 13.69
C ARG A 5 -11.96 -4.45 15.11
N PHE A 6 -11.42 -3.43 15.75
CA PHE A 6 -10.93 -3.46 17.12
C PHE A 6 -11.97 -2.88 18.08
N ARG A 7 -11.65 -2.90 19.38
CA ARG A 7 -12.46 -2.29 20.43
C ARG A 7 -12.79 -0.84 20.07
N GLN A 8 -13.99 -0.40 20.47
CA GLN A 8 -14.51 0.95 20.20
C GLN A 8 -14.72 1.28 18.70
N GLY A 9 -14.90 0.26 17.85
CA GLY A 9 -15.24 0.46 16.44
C GLY A 9 -14.08 0.88 15.55
N ARG A 10 -12.84 0.87 16.06
CA ARG A 10 -11.63 1.20 15.30
C ARG A 10 -11.42 0.21 14.16
N LEU A 11 -11.21 0.72 12.94
CA LEU A 11 -10.90 -0.09 11.77
C LEU A 11 -9.38 -0.11 11.53
N ALA A 12 -8.83 -1.24 11.12
CA ALA A 12 -7.49 -1.31 10.57
C ALA A 12 -7.43 -2.30 9.41
N PHE A 13 -6.43 -2.16 8.55
CA PHE A 13 -6.04 -3.16 7.57
C PHE A 13 -4.80 -3.89 8.05
N ARG A 14 -4.88 -5.21 8.21
CA ARG A 14 -3.73 -6.06 8.57
C ARG A 14 -3.09 -6.67 7.34
N PHE A 15 -1.77 -6.76 7.33
CA PHE A 15 -0.95 -7.43 6.33
C PHE A 15 0.33 -7.95 6.97
N GLY A 16 0.66 -9.22 6.73
CA GLY A 16 1.74 -9.89 7.46
C GLY A 16 1.61 -9.68 8.97
N ASN A 17 2.68 -9.13 9.56
CA ASN A 17 2.78 -8.79 10.99
C ASN A 17 2.63 -7.29 11.26
N GLN A 18 2.07 -6.54 10.31
CA GLN A 18 1.89 -5.10 10.37
C GLN A 18 0.41 -4.72 10.14
N LYS A 19 0.07 -3.47 10.44
CA LYS A 19 -1.27 -2.93 10.15
C LYS A 19 -1.23 -1.43 9.90
N ILE A 20 -2.25 -0.94 9.21
CA ILE A 20 -2.58 0.48 9.09
C ILE A 20 -3.92 0.71 9.78
N ASN A 21 -3.94 1.53 10.84
CA ASN A 21 -5.19 1.96 11.46
C ASN A 21 -5.86 3.02 10.58
N VAL A 22 -7.18 2.95 10.43
CA VAL A 22 -7.96 3.89 9.63
C VAL A 22 -8.74 4.81 10.55
N HIS A 23 -8.51 6.11 10.40
CA HIS A 23 -9.29 7.15 11.05
C HIS A 23 -10.09 7.89 9.97
N GLU A 24 -11.42 7.94 10.11
CA GLU A 24 -12.27 8.72 9.20
C GLU A 24 -12.03 10.22 9.47
N ARG A 25 -11.88 11.01 8.41
CA ARG A 25 -11.66 12.46 8.52
C ARG A 25 -12.80 13.12 9.31
N GLY A 26 -12.43 13.91 10.33
CA GLY A 26 -13.37 14.54 11.26
C GLY A 26 -13.85 13.65 12.40
N LYS A 27 -13.48 12.36 12.42
CA LYS A 27 -13.78 11.40 13.49
C LYS A 27 -12.52 10.67 13.96
N GLU A 28 -11.38 11.36 13.91
CA GLU A 28 -10.12 10.73 14.31
C GLU A 28 -10.08 10.50 15.82
N PHE A 29 -9.44 9.41 16.23
CA PHE A 29 -9.13 9.16 17.64
C PHE A 29 -7.85 9.90 18.02
N GLU A 30 -7.77 10.37 19.27
CA GLU A 30 -6.53 10.90 19.87
C GLU A 30 -5.74 9.77 20.55
N PRO A 31 -4.39 9.70 20.47
CA PRO A 31 -3.43 10.30 19.55
C PRO A 31 -3.73 10.49 18.07
N LYS A 32 -3.57 11.67 17.48
CA LYS A 32 -3.43 11.77 16.01
C LYS A 32 -2.25 12.63 15.55
N ALA A 33 -1.92 12.50 14.26
CA ALA A 33 -0.95 13.36 13.61
C ALA A 33 -1.36 14.83 13.77
N HIS A 34 -0.38 15.74 13.82
CA HIS A 34 -0.64 17.17 13.95
C HIS A 34 -1.58 17.71 12.85
N LEU A 35 -1.40 17.23 11.61
CA LEU A 35 -2.24 17.52 10.46
C LEU A 35 -2.63 16.21 9.76
N PRO A 36 -3.77 15.58 10.13
CA PRO A 36 -4.24 14.38 9.45
C PRO A 36 -4.85 14.77 8.10
N VAL A 37 -4.25 14.30 7.00
CA VAL A 37 -4.66 14.67 5.64
C VAL A 37 -4.86 13.39 4.82
N PRO A 38 -6.08 13.09 4.34
CA PRO A 38 -6.30 12.04 3.36
C PRO A 38 -5.53 12.30 2.08
N GLY A 39 -4.96 11.27 1.46
CA GLY A 39 -4.19 11.37 0.23
C GLY A 39 -2.73 11.80 0.42
N ALA A 40 -2.29 12.02 1.65
CA ALA A 40 -0.93 12.48 1.94
C ALA A 40 0.09 11.34 2.12
N LEU A 41 -0.33 10.08 2.07
CA LEU A 41 0.58 8.95 2.24
C LEU A 41 1.22 8.54 0.91
N ASP A 42 2.48 8.17 0.99
CA ASP A 42 3.26 7.53 -0.05
C ASP A 42 3.90 6.27 0.56
N LEU A 43 3.42 5.09 0.17
CA LEU A 43 3.72 3.83 0.83
C LEU A 43 4.17 2.77 -0.19
N CYS A 44 5.29 2.11 0.11
CA CYS A 44 5.80 0.97 -0.66
C CYS A 44 5.54 -0.35 0.09
N PHE A 45 4.92 -1.32 -0.60
CA PHE A 45 4.67 -2.66 -0.09
C PHE A 45 5.39 -3.71 -0.95
N ILE A 46 6.10 -4.62 -0.30
CA ILE A 46 6.62 -5.82 -0.95
C ILE A 46 5.51 -6.87 -1.03
N ALA A 47 5.13 -7.24 -2.25
CA ALA A 47 4.15 -8.27 -2.52
C ALA A 47 4.73 -9.67 -2.26
N SER A 48 3.89 -10.60 -1.78
CA SER A 48 4.27 -12.01 -1.60
C SER A 48 4.07 -12.87 -2.87
N ILE A 49 3.63 -12.23 -3.96
CA ILE A 49 3.39 -12.82 -5.28
C ILE A 49 4.19 -12.01 -6.30
N SER A 50 4.37 -12.51 -7.52
CA SER A 50 5.14 -11.76 -8.52
C SER A 50 4.41 -10.48 -8.93
N LEU A 51 5.18 -9.49 -9.38
CA LEU A 51 4.64 -8.21 -9.84
C LEU A 51 3.74 -8.39 -11.07
N ASP A 52 4.03 -9.39 -11.91
CA ASP A 52 3.17 -9.72 -13.05
C ASP A 52 1.80 -10.25 -12.60
N GLN A 53 1.74 -11.02 -11.50
CA GLN A 53 0.47 -11.44 -10.89
C GLN A 53 -0.28 -10.26 -10.26
N VAL A 54 0.45 -9.31 -9.65
CA VAL A 54 -0.14 -8.06 -9.15
C VAL A 54 -0.76 -7.26 -10.30
N ILE A 55 -0.03 -7.05 -11.40
CA ILE A 55 -0.51 -6.30 -12.57
C ILE A 55 -1.74 -6.96 -13.17
N ALA A 56 -1.72 -8.29 -13.36
CA ALA A 56 -2.86 -9.02 -13.87
C ALA A 56 -4.10 -8.83 -12.98
N HIS A 57 -3.94 -8.93 -11.66
CA HIS A 57 -5.02 -8.71 -10.71
C HIS A 57 -5.56 -7.27 -10.77
N LEU A 58 -4.68 -6.26 -10.84
CA LEU A 58 -5.10 -4.86 -10.97
C LEU A 58 -5.93 -4.63 -12.24
N HIS A 59 -5.54 -5.22 -13.37
CA HIS A 59 -6.30 -5.16 -14.61
C HIS A 59 -7.65 -5.86 -14.50
N GLU A 60 -7.71 -7.05 -13.86
CA GLU A 60 -8.97 -7.76 -13.61
C GLU A 60 -9.94 -6.96 -12.74
N GLN A 61 -9.43 -6.15 -11.82
CA GLN A 61 -10.23 -5.25 -10.98
C GLN A 61 -10.50 -3.88 -11.65
N GLU A 62 -10.08 -3.69 -12.90
CA GLU A 62 -10.16 -2.42 -13.63
C GLU A 62 -9.53 -1.25 -12.86
N TRP A 63 -8.48 -1.51 -12.08
CA TRP A 63 -7.81 -0.50 -11.27
C TRP A 63 -6.63 0.13 -12.03
N PRO A 64 -6.59 1.47 -12.17
CA PRO A 64 -5.59 2.13 -13.01
C PRO A 64 -4.19 2.08 -12.40
N ILE A 65 -3.22 1.69 -13.21
CA ILE A 65 -1.79 1.82 -12.92
C ILE A 65 -1.35 3.23 -13.33
N VAL A 66 -0.76 3.98 -12.39
CA VAL A 66 -0.22 5.32 -12.59
C VAL A 66 1.11 5.25 -13.35
N GLU A 67 1.98 4.34 -12.94
CA GLU A 67 3.30 4.11 -13.53
C GLU A 67 3.72 2.66 -13.26
N GLY A 68 4.49 2.06 -14.18
CA GLY A 68 5.10 0.76 -14.01
C GLY A 68 4.71 -0.25 -15.09
N PRO A 69 5.37 -1.43 -15.11
CA PRO A 69 6.44 -1.83 -14.19
C PRO A 69 7.75 -1.08 -14.45
N VAL A 70 8.44 -0.67 -13.39
CA VAL A 70 9.70 0.09 -13.43
C VAL A 70 10.64 -0.33 -12.30
N ASP A 71 11.94 -0.24 -12.55
CA ASP A 71 12.95 -0.53 -11.52
C ASP A 71 13.10 0.63 -10.53
N ARG A 72 13.29 0.29 -9.26
CA ARG A 72 13.44 1.21 -8.12
C ARG A 72 14.44 0.68 -7.10
N THR A 73 14.82 1.55 -6.18
CA THR A 73 15.69 1.20 -5.05
C THR A 73 14.82 0.93 -3.82
N GLY A 74 14.74 -0.33 -3.40
CA GLY A 74 14.10 -0.72 -2.15
C GLY A 74 15.03 -0.59 -0.95
N ALA A 75 14.46 -0.77 0.24
CA ALA A 75 15.21 -0.66 1.50
C ALA A 75 16.35 -1.70 1.64
N THR A 76 16.21 -2.87 1.03
CA THR A 76 17.17 -4.00 1.14
C THR A 76 17.85 -4.34 -0.18
N GLY A 77 17.52 -3.66 -1.28
CA GLY A 77 18.04 -3.97 -2.61
C GLY A 77 17.13 -3.45 -3.73
N PRO A 78 17.50 -3.70 -5.00
CA PRO A 78 16.68 -3.35 -6.15
C PRO A 78 15.29 -4.02 -6.09
N ILE A 79 14.27 -3.27 -6.46
CA ILE A 79 12.88 -3.74 -6.55
C ILE A 79 12.30 -3.35 -7.91
N ARG A 80 11.31 -4.12 -8.38
CA ARG A 80 10.49 -3.78 -9.53
C ARG A 80 9.11 -3.39 -9.02
N SER A 81 8.57 -2.27 -9.49
CA SER A 81 7.41 -1.63 -8.87
C SER A 81 6.35 -1.20 -9.87
N VAL A 82 5.09 -1.20 -9.43
CA VAL A 82 3.97 -0.47 -10.04
C VAL A 82 3.34 0.47 -9.03
N TYR A 83 2.78 1.57 -9.53
CA TYR A 83 2.18 2.61 -8.72
C TYR A 83 0.68 2.70 -9.00
N VAL A 84 -0.12 2.80 -7.94
CA VAL A 84 -1.57 3.03 -8.02
C VAL A 84 -1.98 4.12 -7.04
N ARG A 85 -3.20 4.65 -7.19
CA ARG A 85 -3.84 5.48 -6.17
C ARG A 85 -4.81 4.64 -5.36
N ASP A 86 -4.93 4.89 -4.07
CA ASP A 86 -6.08 4.41 -3.29
C ASP A 86 -7.28 5.38 -3.40
N PRO A 87 -8.43 5.11 -2.77
CA PRO A 87 -9.61 5.98 -2.86
C PRO A 87 -9.41 7.41 -2.34
N ASP A 88 -8.47 7.64 -1.42
CA ASP A 88 -8.13 8.98 -0.90
C ASP A 88 -6.98 9.62 -1.68
N LEU A 89 -6.50 8.97 -2.75
CA LEU A 89 -5.38 9.38 -3.60
C LEU A 89 -3.99 9.26 -2.96
N ASN A 90 -3.85 8.45 -1.91
CA ASN A 90 -2.51 8.08 -1.43
C ASN A 90 -1.75 7.37 -2.56
N LEU A 91 -0.45 7.61 -2.67
CA LEU A 91 0.40 6.88 -3.62
C LEU A 91 0.76 5.53 -3.01
N ILE A 92 0.37 4.46 -3.70
CA ILE A 92 0.66 3.09 -3.27
C ILE A 92 1.60 2.47 -4.30
N GLU A 93 2.82 2.20 -3.88
CA GLU A 93 3.80 1.43 -4.62
C GLU A 93 3.69 -0.04 -4.21
N ILE A 94 3.49 -0.93 -5.19
CA ILE A 94 3.49 -2.38 -4.99
C ILE A 94 4.70 -2.94 -5.73
N SER A 95 5.54 -3.68 -5.02
CA SER A 95 6.86 -4.06 -5.51
C SER A 95 7.18 -5.53 -5.27
N GLU A 96 8.09 -6.06 -6.08
CA GLU A 96 8.78 -7.33 -5.85
C GLU A 96 10.29 -7.09 -5.74
N LEU A 97 10.98 -7.89 -4.93
CA LEU A 97 12.44 -7.87 -4.86
C LEU A 97 13.01 -8.47 -6.15
N ILE A 98 13.98 -7.78 -6.76
CA ILE A 98 14.74 -8.33 -7.88
C ILE A 98 15.88 -9.13 -7.26
N GLU A 99 15.91 -10.44 -7.52
CA GLU A 99 17.08 -11.24 -7.16
C GLU A 99 18.29 -10.69 -7.92
N ALA A 100 19.34 -10.30 -7.19
CA ALA A 100 20.64 -10.07 -7.81
C ALA A 100 21.06 -11.40 -8.44
N GLY A 101 21.14 -11.42 -9.78
CA GLY A 101 21.45 -12.64 -10.53
C GLY A 101 22.62 -13.42 -9.92
N ALA A 102 22.44 -14.73 -9.83
CA ALA A 102 23.48 -15.68 -9.46
C ALA A 102 24.70 -15.59 -10.39
#